data_AF-A0ABD2C0M4-F1
#
_entry.id   AF-A0ABD2C0M4-F1
#
_cell.length_a   1.000
_cell.length_b   1.000
_cell.length_c   1.000
_cell.angle_alpha   90.00
_cell.angle_beta   90.00
_cell.angle_gamma   90.00
#
_symmetry.space_group_name_H-M   'P 1'
#
loop_
_entity.id
_entity.type
_entity.pdbx_description
1 polymer ?
#
loop_
_entity_poly.entity_id
_entity_poly.type
_entity_poly.pdbx_seq_one_letter_code
_entity_poly.pdbx_strand_id
1 'polypeptide(L)'
;MENEQTQTKDLMSKQLHSYSSRDPTIPFKILLHSKGWSTVITRDMNIFIADQLLKQYTIEESKKILKKLINEYPTYASSQLSLTYAQNLVSVGNLDDAAEIIEYTGKIIKCDGNILENYTKSLLNETALTGNEEVVKRFYDILLNINYMKSQNFLDPFIIIHIEQGNIIKALETAITLGEKYKHIPALKELIESIVLTKDVKLLQHFINVATKIYKEQYILIELILCFLKNDFLEEAKKVIKFFCTSNYKFTVIQDSLHNSFEEKYTTILEKLLDFSVNYPNADRSIIYECLIKAYG
;
A
#
# COMPACT_ATOMS: atom_id res chain seq x y z
N MET A 1 8.03 -6.17 23.59
CA MET A 1 7.83 -6.76 22.25
C MET A 1 9.04 -6.55 21.33
N GLU A 2 9.59 -5.34 21.18
CA GLU A 2 10.79 -5.09 20.33
C GLU A 2 12.03 -5.90 20.78
N ASN A 3 12.27 -6.02 22.09
CA ASN A 3 13.42 -6.76 22.62
C ASN A 3 13.37 -8.27 22.32
N GLU A 4 12.17 -8.85 22.27
CA GLU A 4 11.97 -10.27 21.90
C GLU A 4 12.11 -10.49 20.40
N GLN A 5 11.64 -9.56 19.57
CA GLN A 5 11.78 -9.64 18.11
C GLN A 5 13.25 -9.56 17.69
N THR A 6 14.03 -8.67 18.29
CA THR A 6 15.47 -8.52 18.03
C THR A 6 16.26 -9.75 18.49
N GLN A 7 15.96 -10.31 19.67
CA GLN A 7 16.57 -11.56 20.13
C GLN A 7 16.20 -12.75 19.23
N THR A 8 14.97 -12.79 18.70
CA THR A 8 14.56 -13.83 17.76
C THR A 8 15.31 -13.69 16.43
N LYS A 9 15.46 -12.47 15.88
CA LYS A 9 16.23 -12.22 14.64
C LYS A 9 17.71 -12.60 14.79
N ASP A 10 18.32 -12.32 15.93
CA ASP A 10 19.73 -12.66 16.20
C ASP A 10 19.95 -14.16 16.47
N LEU A 11 18.96 -14.84 17.06
CA LEU A 11 18.94 -16.30 17.15
C LEU A 11 18.74 -16.94 15.76
N MET A 12 17.88 -16.36 14.92
CA MET A 12 17.64 -16.80 13.54
C MET A 12 18.91 -16.73 12.69
N SER A 13 19.64 -15.60 12.73
CA SER A 13 20.88 -15.43 11.96
C SER A 13 21.93 -16.48 12.34
N LYS A 14 22.09 -16.75 13.64
CA LYS A 14 23.03 -17.76 14.17
C LYS A 14 22.63 -19.19 13.82
N GLN A 15 21.34 -19.52 13.91
CA GLN A 15 20.86 -20.87 13.57
C GLN A 15 20.95 -21.14 12.06
N LEU A 16 20.56 -20.19 11.20
CA LEU A 16 20.67 -20.33 9.74
C LEU A 16 22.10 -20.64 9.28
N HIS A 17 23.12 -19.99 9.87
CA HIS A 17 24.52 -20.24 9.55
C HIS A 17 25.01 -21.63 9.99
N SER A 18 24.41 -22.23 11.03
CA SER A 18 24.86 -23.49 11.63
C SER A 18 24.31 -24.76 10.94
N TYR A 19 23.21 -24.67 10.18
CA TYR A 19 22.49 -25.83 9.64
C TYR A 19 22.65 -26.03 8.12
N SER A 20 23.56 -25.30 7.47
CA SER A 20 23.75 -25.30 6.01
C SER A 20 24.12 -26.66 5.39
N SER A 21 24.42 -27.71 6.17
CA SER A 21 25.02 -28.94 5.65
C SER A 21 24.13 -30.19 5.61
N ARG A 22 22.89 -30.22 6.14
CA ARG A 22 22.07 -31.47 6.15
C ARG A 22 20.59 -31.36 5.77
N ASP A 23 19.88 -30.27 6.09
CA ASP A 23 18.57 -29.95 5.51
C ASP A 23 18.33 -28.43 5.66
N PRO A 24 18.29 -27.66 4.55
CA PRO A 24 18.17 -26.21 4.59
C PRO A 24 16.82 -25.74 5.15
N THR A 25 15.86 -26.66 5.28
CA THR A 25 14.57 -26.38 5.93
C THR A 25 14.66 -26.43 7.46
N ILE A 26 15.75 -26.93 8.07
CA ILE A 26 15.85 -27.11 9.54
C ILE A 26 15.76 -25.79 10.33
N PRO A 27 16.47 -24.70 9.97
CA PRO A 27 16.32 -23.42 10.66
C PRO A 27 14.87 -22.94 10.63
N PHE A 28 14.24 -23.07 9.47
CA PHE A 28 12.82 -22.77 9.29
C PHE A 28 11.97 -23.71 10.14
N LYS A 29 12.17 -25.03 10.12
CA LYS A 29 11.47 -26.02 10.94
C LYS A 29 11.59 -25.76 12.45
N ILE A 30 12.74 -25.32 12.94
CA ILE A 30 12.94 -24.95 14.35
C ILE A 30 12.09 -23.72 14.70
N LEU A 31 11.99 -22.74 13.80
CA LEU A 31 11.02 -21.64 13.91
C LEU A 31 9.56 -22.13 13.84
N LEU A 32 9.26 -23.08 12.94
CA LEU A 32 7.92 -23.65 12.74
C LEU A 32 7.43 -24.43 13.97
N HIS A 33 8.33 -25.16 14.65
CA HIS A 33 8.03 -25.99 15.81
C HIS A 33 8.04 -25.24 17.14
N SER A 34 8.85 -24.18 17.29
CA SER A 34 9.00 -23.48 18.57
C SER A 34 7.82 -22.58 18.96
N LYS A 35 6.91 -22.24 18.03
CA LYS A 35 5.79 -21.32 18.32
C LYS A 35 4.39 -21.69 17.85
N GLY A 36 4.16 -22.85 17.22
CA GLY A 36 2.81 -23.24 16.80
C GLY A 36 2.28 -22.33 15.70
N TRP A 37 2.21 -22.87 14.49
CA TRP A 37 2.04 -22.14 13.24
C TRP A 37 0.74 -21.31 13.09
N SER A 38 -0.12 -21.30 14.10
CA SER A 38 -1.42 -20.66 14.08
C SER A 38 -1.45 -19.21 14.55
N THR A 39 -0.42 -18.66 15.22
CA THR A 39 -0.63 -17.38 15.94
C THR A 39 0.33 -16.21 15.68
N VAL A 40 1.64 -16.37 15.38
CA VAL A 40 2.51 -15.18 15.28
C VAL A 40 3.72 -15.35 14.34
N ILE A 41 3.51 -15.35 13.02
CA ILE A 41 4.57 -14.94 12.09
C ILE A 41 4.32 -13.48 11.73
N THR A 42 5.23 -12.59 12.11
CA THR A 42 5.11 -11.15 11.80
C THR A 42 5.60 -10.87 10.39
N ARG A 43 5.19 -9.73 9.81
CA ARG A 43 5.66 -9.25 8.50
C ARG A 43 7.19 -9.20 8.42
N ASP A 44 7.84 -8.69 9.45
CA ASP A 44 9.30 -8.64 9.58
C ASP A 44 9.97 -10.01 9.47
N MET A 45 9.35 -11.05 10.03
CA MET A 45 9.86 -12.41 9.94
C MET A 45 9.75 -12.95 8.51
N ASN A 46 8.63 -12.68 7.83
CA ASN A 46 8.46 -13.07 6.42
C ASN A 46 9.51 -12.40 5.52
N ILE A 47 9.75 -11.10 5.71
CA ILE A 47 10.80 -10.36 4.98
C ILE A 47 12.17 -10.99 5.23
N PHE A 48 12.51 -11.20 6.50
CA PHE A 48 13.80 -11.79 6.87
C PHE A 48 13.98 -13.20 6.26
N ILE A 49 12.97 -14.06 6.34
CA ILE A 49 13.03 -15.42 5.81
C ILE A 49 13.20 -15.40 4.28
N ALA A 50 12.39 -14.61 3.58
CA ALA A 50 12.47 -14.46 2.13
C ALA A 50 13.85 -13.98 1.67
N ASP A 51 14.39 -12.97 2.34
CA ASP A 51 15.74 -12.46 2.12
C ASP A 51 16.82 -13.52 2.29
N GLN A 52 16.74 -14.29 3.38
CA GLN A 52 17.75 -15.32 3.66
C GLN A 52 17.70 -16.45 2.65
N LEU A 53 16.50 -16.85 2.20
CA LEU A 53 16.36 -17.85 1.15
C LEU A 53 17.07 -17.43 -0.14
N LEU A 54 16.89 -16.19 -0.57
CA LEU A 54 17.52 -15.67 -1.80
C LEU A 54 19.02 -15.37 -1.64
N LYS A 55 19.48 -15.05 -0.42
CA LYS A 55 20.91 -14.78 -0.13
C LYS A 55 21.74 -16.06 -0.02
N GLN A 56 21.16 -17.13 0.52
CA GLN A 56 21.90 -18.36 0.83
C GLN A 56 21.81 -19.44 -0.25
N TYR A 57 20.75 -19.42 -1.07
CA TYR A 57 20.47 -20.46 -2.05
C TYR A 57 20.25 -19.85 -3.43
N THR A 58 20.45 -20.66 -4.47
CA THR A 58 20.01 -20.28 -5.81
C THR A 58 18.48 -20.13 -5.86
N ILE A 59 17.95 -19.41 -6.85
CA ILE A 59 16.49 -19.22 -7.01
C ILE A 59 15.76 -20.56 -7.13
N GLU A 60 16.33 -21.52 -7.85
CA GLU A 60 15.75 -22.86 -7.99
C GLU A 60 15.71 -23.63 -6.67
N GLU A 61 16.80 -23.59 -5.90
CA GLU A 61 16.88 -24.26 -4.59
C GLU A 61 15.95 -23.61 -3.57
N SER A 62 15.92 -22.28 -3.50
CA SER A 62 15.05 -21.52 -2.60
C SER A 62 13.58 -21.73 -2.94
N LYS A 63 13.19 -21.75 -4.22
CA LYS A 63 11.85 -22.15 -4.65
C LYS A 63 11.51 -23.57 -4.19
N LYS A 64 12.42 -24.54 -4.37
CA LYS A 64 12.20 -25.93 -3.93
C LYS A 64 11.98 -26.03 -2.42
N ILE A 65 12.78 -25.30 -1.64
CA ILE A 65 12.65 -25.18 -0.18
C ILE A 65 11.28 -24.60 0.17
N LEU A 66 10.92 -23.47 -0.43
CA LEU A 66 9.66 -22.79 -0.15
C LEU A 66 8.45 -23.67 -0.52
N LYS A 67 8.46 -24.33 -1.68
CA LYS A 67 7.42 -25.29 -2.07
C LYS A 67 7.31 -26.45 -1.08
N LYS A 68 8.43 -27.00 -0.59
CA LYS A 68 8.42 -28.02 0.46
C LYS A 68 7.75 -27.52 1.74
N LEU A 69 8.09 -26.30 2.19
CA LEU A 69 7.47 -25.66 3.36
C LEU A 69 5.96 -25.45 3.17
N ILE A 70 5.53 -24.98 2.00
CA ILE A 70 4.11 -24.80 1.67
C ILE A 70 3.32 -26.11 1.75
N ASN A 71 3.89 -27.22 1.27
CA ASN A 71 3.24 -28.53 1.32
C ASN A 71 3.20 -29.10 2.75
N GLU A 72 4.30 -28.99 3.49
CA GLU A 72 4.36 -29.46 4.88
C GLU A 72 3.43 -28.63 5.78
N TYR A 73 3.29 -27.34 5.47
CA TYR A 73 2.51 -26.38 6.25
C TYR A 73 1.68 -25.45 5.33
N PRO A 74 0.44 -25.86 4.95
CA PRO A 74 -0.41 -25.08 4.06
C PRO A 74 -1.36 -24.12 4.82
N THR A 75 -0.84 -23.01 5.35
CA THR A 75 -1.65 -21.97 6.02
C THR A 75 -1.45 -20.60 5.39
N TYR A 76 -2.28 -19.64 5.78
CA TYR A 76 -2.16 -18.25 5.35
C TYR A 76 -0.76 -17.67 5.60
N ALA A 77 -0.01 -18.14 6.61
CA ALA A 77 1.36 -17.69 6.86
C ALA A 77 2.33 -18.12 5.74
N SER A 78 2.15 -19.32 5.16
CA SER A 78 2.87 -19.73 3.94
C SER A 78 2.51 -18.84 2.75
N SER A 79 1.23 -18.46 2.60
CA SER A 79 0.82 -17.52 1.55
C SER A 79 1.46 -16.15 1.72
N GLN A 80 1.53 -15.63 2.95
CA GLN A 80 2.21 -14.36 3.27
C GLN A 80 3.71 -14.43 2.94
N LEU A 81 4.38 -15.52 3.32
CA LEU A 81 5.78 -15.74 2.98
C LEU A 81 5.98 -15.84 1.47
N SER A 82 5.12 -16.58 0.76
CA SER A 82 5.18 -16.70 -0.70
C SER A 82 5.02 -15.36 -1.41
N LEU A 83 4.09 -14.51 -0.96
CA LEU A 83 3.91 -13.17 -1.52
C LEU A 83 5.13 -12.28 -1.26
N THR A 84 5.71 -12.36 -0.06
CA THR A 84 6.93 -11.61 0.30
C THR A 84 8.13 -12.07 -0.52
N TYR A 85 8.30 -13.38 -0.68
CA TYR A 85 9.36 -13.96 -1.51
C TYR A 85 9.20 -13.57 -2.99
N ALA A 86 7.97 -13.61 -3.52
CA ALA A 86 7.69 -13.15 -4.87
C ALA A 86 7.95 -11.65 -5.06
N GLN A 87 7.64 -10.82 -4.05
CA GLN A 87 7.98 -9.39 -4.07
C GLN A 87 9.48 -9.19 -4.23
N ASN A 88 10.29 -9.89 -3.44
CA ASN A 88 11.75 -9.81 -3.55
C ASN A 88 12.24 -10.24 -4.95
N LEU A 89 11.67 -11.31 -5.52
CA LEU A 89 11.99 -11.74 -6.87
C LEU A 89 11.64 -10.69 -7.94
N VAL A 90 10.48 -10.03 -7.81
CA VAL A 90 10.09 -8.92 -8.69
C VAL A 90 11.11 -7.77 -8.61
N SER A 91 11.55 -7.40 -7.40
CA SER A 91 12.51 -6.30 -7.20
C SER A 91 13.86 -6.53 -7.89
N VAL A 92 14.25 -7.79 -8.13
CA VAL A 92 15.46 -8.17 -8.86
C VAL A 92 15.20 -8.59 -10.31
N GLY A 93 13.96 -8.42 -10.81
CA GLY A 93 13.58 -8.69 -12.19
C GLY A 93 13.20 -10.14 -12.53
N ASN A 94 13.14 -11.04 -11.56
CA ASN A 94 12.80 -12.46 -11.77
C ASN A 94 11.28 -12.68 -11.73
N LEU A 95 10.59 -12.16 -12.76
CA LEU A 95 9.13 -12.10 -12.82
C LEU A 95 8.47 -13.49 -12.98
N ASP A 96 9.08 -14.39 -13.75
CA ASP A 96 8.50 -15.71 -14.00
C ASP A 96 8.51 -16.60 -12.76
N ASP A 97 9.62 -16.59 -12.03
CA ASP A 97 9.75 -17.32 -10.76
C ASP A 97 8.80 -16.79 -9.69
N ALA A 98 8.61 -15.46 -9.66
CA ALA A 98 7.66 -14.80 -8.77
C ALA A 98 6.21 -15.19 -9.10
N ALA A 99 5.84 -15.22 -10.38
CA ALA A 99 4.52 -15.68 -10.80
C ALA A 99 4.30 -17.17 -10.48
N GLU A 100 5.30 -18.01 -10.77
CA GLU A 100 5.25 -19.46 -10.56
C GLU A 100 4.96 -19.80 -9.09
N ILE A 101 5.65 -19.16 -8.14
CA ILE A 101 5.49 -19.46 -6.72
C ILE A 101 4.14 -19.01 -6.18
N ILE A 102 3.61 -17.87 -6.65
CA ILE A 102 2.28 -17.38 -6.25
C ILE A 102 1.19 -18.33 -6.76
N GLU A 103 1.25 -18.69 -8.04
CA GLU A 103 0.29 -19.63 -8.64
C GLU A 103 0.35 -21.00 -7.96
N TYR A 104 1.55 -21.49 -7.67
CA TYR A 104 1.75 -22.74 -6.94
C TYR A 104 1.09 -22.69 -5.56
N THR A 105 1.36 -21.63 -4.81
CA THR A 105 0.81 -21.45 -3.46
C THR A 105 -0.71 -21.32 -3.49
N GLY A 106 -1.26 -20.56 -4.44
CA GLY A 106 -2.70 -20.38 -4.62
C GLY A 106 -3.45 -21.64 -5.07
N LYS A 107 -2.77 -22.65 -5.63
CA LYS A 107 -3.34 -23.98 -5.91
C LYS A 107 -3.53 -24.81 -4.64
N ILE A 108 -2.64 -24.64 -3.66
CA ILE A 108 -2.63 -25.43 -2.41
C ILE A 108 -3.44 -24.74 -1.32
N ILE A 109 -3.26 -23.43 -1.16
CA ILE A 109 -3.78 -22.66 -0.05
C ILE A 109 -4.83 -21.68 -0.57
N LYS A 110 -6.08 -21.91 -0.19
CA LYS A 110 -7.18 -20.95 -0.38
C LYS A 110 -7.34 -20.14 0.91
N CYS A 111 -7.35 -18.83 0.78
CA CYS A 111 -7.49 -17.89 1.89
C CYS A 111 -8.43 -16.76 1.49
N ASP A 112 -9.05 -16.13 2.48
CA ASP A 112 -9.74 -14.86 2.24
C ASP A 112 -8.71 -13.79 1.87
N GLY A 113 -8.88 -13.17 0.70
CA GLY A 113 -8.02 -12.08 0.23
C GLY A 113 -7.90 -10.91 1.22
N ASN A 114 -8.89 -10.71 2.10
CA ASN A 114 -8.81 -9.72 3.18
C ASN A 114 -7.62 -9.98 4.13
N ILE A 115 -7.26 -11.25 4.37
CA ILE A 115 -6.14 -11.63 5.27
C ILE A 115 -4.79 -11.30 4.62
N LEU A 116 -4.72 -11.35 3.29
CA LEU A 116 -3.50 -11.14 2.53
C LEU A 116 -3.37 -9.72 1.96
N GLU A 117 -4.35 -8.85 2.21
CA GLU A 117 -4.50 -7.56 1.54
C GLU A 117 -3.20 -6.75 1.53
N ASN A 118 -2.54 -6.59 2.68
CA ASN A 118 -1.31 -5.81 2.78
C ASN A 118 -0.13 -6.42 2.00
N TYR A 119 -0.03 -7.75 1.95
CA TYR A 119 1.03 -8.45 1.20
C TYR A 119 0.76 -8.38 -0.29
N THR A 120 -0.50 -8.55 -0.69
CA THR A 120 -0.93 -8.42 -2.08
C THR A 120 -0.72 -6.99 -2.61
N LYS A 121 -1.07 -5.96 -1.81
CA LYS A 121 -0.78 -4.55 -2.15
C LYS A 121 0.72 -4.30 -2.30
N SER A 122 1.53 -4.78 -1.36
CA SER A 122 2.99 -4.59 -1.40
C SER A 122 3.61 -5.21 -2.65
N LEU A 123 3.22 -6.43 -3.01
CA LEU A 123 3.66 -7.09 -4.23
C LEU A 123 3.24 -6.31 -5.49
N LEU A 124 1.98 -5.89 -5.60
CA LEU A 124 1.53 -5.16 -6.79
C LEU A 124 2.20 -3.79 -6.91
N ASN A 125 2.45 -3.09 -5.81
CA ASN A 125 3.23 -1.85 -5.81
C ASN A 125 4.66 -2.12 -6.32
N GLU A 126 5.30 -3.19 -5.87
CA GLU A 126 6.60 -3.61 -6.41
C GLU A 126 6.54 -3.91 -7.91
N THR A 127 5.46 -4.55 -8.40
CA THR A 127 5.28 -4.75 -9.84
C THR A 127 5.12 -3.45 -10.61
N ALA A 128 4.49 -2.42 -10.01
CA ALA A 128 4.36 -1.12 -10.64
C ALA A 128 5.71 -0.41 -10.81
N LEU A 129 6.65 -0.61 -9.88
CA LEU A 129 8.02 -0.07 -9.98
C LEU A 129 8.81 -0.63 -11.16
N THR A 130 8.37 -1.75 -11.76
CA THR A 130 8.97 -2.25 -13.00
C THR A 130 8.73 -1.33 -14.21
N GLY A 131 7.76 -0.42 -14.12
CA GLY A 131 7.38 0.43 -15.25
C GLY A 131 6.69 -0.32 -16.39
N ASN A 132 6.34 -1.60 -16.21
CA ASN A 132 5.67 -2.39 -17.24
C ASN A 132 4.22 -2.71 -16.87
N GLU A 133 3.28 -2.09 -17.59
CA GLU A 133 1.84 -2.24 -17.39
C GLU A 133 1.37 -3.69 -17.62
N GLU A 134 1.99 -4.42 -18.57
CA GLU A 134 1.68 -5.82 -18.82
C GLU A 134 2.08 -6.71 -17.65
N VAL A 135 3.18 -6.37 -16.95
CA VAL A 135 3.63 -7.08 -15.75
C VAL A 135 2.65 -6.84 -14.60
N VAL A 136 2.27 -5.58 -14.35
CA VAL A 136 1.25 -5.25 -13.32
C VAL A 136 -0.03 -6.01 -13.61
N LYS A 137 -0.49 -6.00 -14.86
CA LYS A 137 -1.70 -6.72 -15.27
C LYS A 137 -1.58 -8.23 -15.07
N ARG A 138 -0.44 -8.84 -15.45
CA ARG A 138 -0.19 -10.27 -15.25
C ARG A 138 -0.31 -10.66 -13.79
N PHE A 139 0.37 -9.94 -12.89
CA PHE A 139 0.32 -10.25 -11.46
C PHE A 139 -1.07 -9.98 -10.86
N TYR A 140 -1.72 -8.91 -11.28
CA TYR A 140 -3.10 -8.63 -10.90
C TYR A 140 -4.03 -9.78 -11.30
N ASP A 141 -3.97 -10.25 -12.54
CA ASP A 141 -4.81 -11.34 -13.03
C ASP A 141 -4.52 -12.66 -12.28
N ILE A 142 -3.24 -12.96 -12.00
CA ILE A 142 -2.85 -14.13 -11.19
C ILE A 142 -3.50 -14.06 -9.80
N LEU A 143 -3.32 -12.95 -9.08
CA LEU A 143 -3.81 -12.75 -7.72
C LEU A 143 -5.34 -12.79 -7.65
N LEU A 144 -6.01 -12.26 -8.68
CA LEU A 144 -7.46 -12.32 -8.81
C LEU A 144 -7.93 -13.77 -9.00
N ASN A 145 -7.29 -14.51 -9.92
CA ASN A 145 -7.65 -15.88 -10.26
C ASN A 145 -7.46 -16.85 -9.09
N ILE A 146 -6.47 -16.62 -8.23
CA ILE A 146 -6.27 -17.44 -7.03
C ILE A 146 -7.09 -16.99 -5.81
N ASN A 147 -7.93 -15.95 -5.96
CA ASN A 147 -8.76 -15.32 -4.91
C ASN A 147 -7.96 -14.69 -3.75
N TYR A 148 -6.74 -14.23 -4.00
CA TYR A 148 -5.92 -13.54 -2.99
C TYR A 148 -6.25 -12.04 -2.88
N MET A 149 -7.19 -11.57 -3.69
CA MET A 149 -7.72 -10.21 -3.64
C MET A 149 -9.15 -10.11 -4.19
N LYS A 150 -9.79 -8.99 -3.87
CA LYS A 150 -11.03 -8.53 -4.51
C LYS A 150 -10.67 -7.38 -5.45
N SER A 151 -11.06 -7.49 -6.71
CA SER A 151 -10.63 -6.61 -7.81
C SER A 151 -10.63 -5.11 -7.51
N GLN A 152 -11.66 -4.60 -6.83
CA GLN A 152 -11.83 -3.16 -6.59
C GLN A 152 -10.80 -2.55 -5.63
N ASN A 153 -10.16 -3.35 -4.77
CA ASN A 153 -9.28 -2.85 -3.71
C ASN A 153 -7.80 -2.73 -4.13
N PHE A 154 -7.46 -3.09 -5.37
CA PHE A 154 -6.07 -3.26 -5.82
C PHE A 154 -5.81 -2.64 -7.19
N LEU A 155 -6.49 -1.53 -7.48
CA LEU A 155 -6.36 -0.84 -8.76
C LEU A 155 -5.32 0.30 -8.74
N ASP A 156 -4.86 0.71 -7.56
CA ASP A 156 -3.83 1.75 -7.38
C ASP A 156 -2.56 1.54 -8.24
N PRO A 157 -2.01 0.32 -8.37
CA PRO A 157 -0.79 0.06 -9.15
C PRO A 157 -0.87 0.49 -10.62
N PHE A 158 -2.07 0.44 -11.23
CA PHE A 158 -2.28 0.84 -12.62
C PHE A 158 -2.16 2.36 -12.84
N ILE A 159 -2.31 3.15 -11.78
CA ILE A 159 -2.13 4.60 -11.82
C ILE A 159 -0.71 4.96 -11.35
N ILE A 160 -0.25 4.35 -10.26
CA ILE A 160 1.07 4.59 -9.67
C ILE A 160 2.19 4.37 -10.70
N ILE A 161 2.11 3.32 -11.52
CA ILE A 161 3.10 3.05 -12.57
C ILE A 161 3.32 4.26 -13.51
N HIS A 162 2.25 4.97 -13.88
CA HIS A 162 2.36 6.14 -14.77
C HIS A 162 2.84 7.39 -14.02
N ILE A 163 2.48 7.52 -12.74
CA ILE A 163 3.01 8.58 -11.86
C ILE A 163 4.53 8.44 -11.73
N GLU A 164 5.03 7.25 -11.42
CA GLU A 164 6.48 6.98 -11.26
C GLU A 164 7.26 7.21 -12.56
N GLN A 165 6.62 6.99 -13.72
CA GLN A 165 7.20 7.30 -15.03
C GLN A 165 7.15 8.79 -15.39
N GLY A 166 6.56 9.63 -14.56
CA GLY A 166 6.33 11.06 -14.84
C GLY A 166 5.26 11.32 -15.90
N ASN A 167 4.50 10.31 -16.32
CA ASN A 167 3.44 10.44 -17.31
C ASN A 167 2.09 10.71 -16.64
N ILE A 168 1.94 11.92 -16.10
CA ILE A 168 0.76 12.32 -15.33
C ILE A 168 -0.51 12.35 -16.20
N ILE A 169 -0.39 12.64 -17.50
CA ILE A 169 -1.52 12.62 -18.43
C ILE A 169 -2.07 11.19 -18.54
N LYS A 170 -1.21 10.20 -18.79
CA LYS A 170 -1.63 8.80 -18.86
C LYS A 170 -2.17 8.30 -17.52
N ALA A 171 -1.58 8.73 -16.40
CA ALA A 171 -2.10 8.42 -15.05
C ALA A 171 -3.55 8.90 -14.90
N LEU A 172 -3.86 10.13 -15.34
CA LEU A 172 -5.21 10.69 -15.29
C LEU A 172 -6.18 9.99 -16.25
N GLU A 173 -5.76 9.65 -17.47
CA GLU A 173 -6.58 8.88 -18.43
C GLU A 173 -6.96 7.50 -17.89
N THR A 174 -5.99 6.80 -17.28
CA THR A 174 -6.22 5.52 -16.61
C THR A 174 -7.17 5.69 -15.42
N ALA A 175 -6.98 6.73 -14.62
CA ALA A 175 -7.86 7.06 -13.50
C ALA A 175 -9.31 7.37 -13.93
N ILE A 176 -9.51 8.07 -15.05
CA ILE A 176 -10.83 8.31 -15.64
C ILE A 176 -11.49 6.99 -16.02
N THR A 177 -10.76 6.14 -16.75
CA THR A 177 -11.28 4.85 -17.23
C THR A 177 -11.69 3.94 -16.08
N LEU A 178 -10.84 3.84 -15.04
CA LEU A 178 -11.14 3.06 -13.84
C LEU A 178 -12.26 3.69 -13.01
N GLY A 179 -12.27 5.02 -12.87
CA GLY A 179 -13.28 5.80 -12.18
C GLY A 179 -14.68 5.62 -12.76
N GLU A 180 -14.81 5.62 -14.08
CA GLU A 180 -16.09 5.41 -14.76
C GLU A 180 -16.62 3.98 -14.54
N LYS A 181 -15.72 2.99 -14.60
CA LYS A 181 -16.04 1.56 -14.48
C LYS A 181 -16.39 1.15 -13.06
N TYR A 182 -15.59 1.59 -12.07
CA TYR A 182 -15.69 1.13 -10.68
C TYR A 182 -16.31 2.16 -9.73
N LYS A 183 -16.66 3.36 -10.22
CA LYS A 183 -17.19 4.48 -9.42
C LYS A 183 -16.27 4.85 -8.25
N HIS A 184 -14.98 4.69 -8.47
CA HIS A 184 -13.91 4.98 -7.52
C HIS A 184 -12.64 5.29 -8.31
N ILE A 185 -11.93 6.35 -7.93
CA ILE A 185 -10.60 6.68 -8.47
C ILE A 185 -9.55 6.04 -7.56
N PRO A 186 -8.84 4.99 -8.01
CA PRO A 186 -7.71 4.41 -7.28
C PRO A 186 -6.55 5.40 -7.17
N ALA A 187 -5.69 5.23 -6.16
CA ALA A 187 -4.53 6.10 -5.90
C ALA A 187 -4.88 7.61 -5.92
N LEU A 188 -6.06 7.98 -5.40
CA LEU A 188 -6.60 9.35 -5.51
C LEU A 188 -5.63 10.39 -4.94
N LYS A 189 -5.04 10.12 -3.78
CA LYS A 189 -4.18 11.07 -3.07
C LYS A 189 -2.87 11.27 -3.81
N GLU A 190 -2.26 10.18 -4.25
CA GLU A 190 -1.02 10.15 -5.04
C GLU A 190 -1.23 10.88 -6.38
N LEU A 191 -2.38 10.67 -7.03
CA LEU A 191 -2.73 11.35 -8.27
C LEU A 191 -2.95 12.85 -8.06
N ILE A 192 -3.68 13.24 -7.01
CA ILE A 192 -3.87 14.66 -6.65
C ILE A 192 -2.53 15.34 -6.42
N GLU A 193 -1.66 14.72 -5.61
CA GLU A 193 -0.34 15.25 -5.30
C GLU A 193 0.51 15.41 -6.56
N SER A 194 0.55 14.38 -7.40
CA SER A 194 1.30 14.41 -8.65
C SER A 194 0.82 15.52 -9.59
N ILE A 195 -0.50 15.70 -9.72
CA ILE A 195 -1.09 16.78 -10.53
C ILE A 195 -0.78 18.15 -9.94
N VAL A 196 -0.93 18.34 -8.63
CA VAL A 196 -0.63 19.61 -7.95
C VAL A 196 0.84 20.00 -8.14
N LEU A 197 1.76 19.03 -8.05
CA LEU A 197 3.20 19.26 -8.25
C LEU A 197 3.56 19.69 -9.68
N THR A 198 2.76 19.34 -10.69
CA THR A 198 2.97 19.83 -12.07
C THR A 198 2.75 21.34 -12.21
N LYS A 199 1.98 21.96 -11.30
CA LYS A 199 1.51 23.35 -11.36
C LYS A 199 0.72 23.70 -12.63
N ASP A 200 0.23 22.69 -13.37
CA ASP A 200 -0.65 22.90 -14.51
C ASP A 200 -2.10 23.08 -14.06
N VAL A 201 -2.56 24.33 -14.11
CA VAL A 201 -3.92 24.73 -13.71
C VAL A 201 -4.98 24.05 -14.59
N LYS A 202 -4.70 23.83 -15.88
CA LYS A 202 -5.67 23.20 -16.79
C LYS A 202 -5.80 21.71 -16.46
N LEU A 203 -4.68 21.05 -16.18
CA LEU A 203 -4.68 19.65 -15.77
C LEU A 203 -5.41 19.45 -14.43
N LEU A 204 -5.13 20.32 -13.45
CA LEU A 204 -5.81 20.31 -12.16
C LEU A 204 -7.33 20.52 -12.32
N GLN A 205 -7.75 21.51 -13.11
CA GLN A 205 -9.17 21.73 -13.37
C GLN A 205 -9.82 20.54 -14.07
N HIS A 206 -9.12 19.92 -15.02
CA HIS A 206 -9.62 18.72 -15.70
C HIS A 206 -9.84 17.58 -14.71
N PHE A 207 -8.87 17.32 -13.84
CA PHE A 207 -9.01 16.34 -12.77
C PHE A 207 -10.19 16.64 -11.84
N ILE A 208 -10.35 17.88 -11.37
CA ILE A 208 -11.47 18.27 -10.51
C ILE A 208 -12.82 17.98 -11.19
N ASN A 209 -12.94 18.33 -12.47
CA ASN A 209 -14.16 18.09 -13.26
C ASN A 209 -14.48 16.60 -13.42
N VAL A 210 -13.47 15.72 -13.42
CA VAL A 210 -13.64 14.27 -13.45
C VAL A 210 -14.00 13.75 -12.05
N ALA A 211 -13.21 14.11 -11.05
CA ALA A 211 -13.34 13.59 -9.69
C ALA A 211 -14.68 13.94 -9.06
N THR A 212 -15.22 15.14 -9.34
CA THR A 212 -16.52 15.58 -8.83
C THR A 212 -17.72 14.90 -9.50
N LYS A 213 -17.53 14.13 -10.58
CA LYS A 213 -18.57 13.23 -11.13
C LYS A 213 -18.69 11.92 -10.35
N ILE A 214 -17.66 11.57 -9.57
CA ILE A 214 -17.56 10.31 -8.84
C ILE A 214 -17.75 10.57 -7.34
N TYR A 215 -17.10 11.59 -6.81
CA TYR A 215 -17.12 11.98 -5.41
C TYR A 215 -17.89 13.28 -5.20
N LYS A 216 -18.33 13.50 -3.96
CA LYS A 216 -18.89 14.81 -3.57
C LYS A 216 -17.80 15.87 -3.65
N GLU A 217 -18.15 17.05 -4.14
CA GLU A 217 -17.23 18.18 -4.29
C GLU A 217 -16.48 18.50 -2.99
N GLN A 218 -17.19 18.56 -1.85
CA GLN A 218 -16.58 18.80 -0.54
C GLN A 218 -15.45 17.82 -0.18
N TYR A 219 -15.54 16.56 -0.62
CA TYR A 219 -14.51 15.56 -0.36
C TYR A 219 -13.24 15.88 -1.18
N ILE A 220 -13.41 16.16 -2.48
CA ILE A 220 -12.30 16.55 -3.36
C ILE A 220 -11.63 17.85 -2.90
N LEU A 221 -12.41 18.82 -2.43
CA LEU A 221 -11.86 20.07 -1.89
C LEU A 221 -11.01 19.82 -0.64
N ILE A 222 -11.42 18.93 0.27
CA ILE A 222 -10.60 18.57 1.43
C ILE A 222 -9.31 17.87 1.01
N GLU A 223 -9.37 16.89 0.10
CA GLU A 223 -8.15 16.24 -0.41
C GLU A 223 -7.18 17.26 -1.04
N LEU A 224 -7.69 18.23 -1.79
CA LEU A 224 -6.88 19.32 -2.35
C LEU A 224 -6.30 20.24 -1.27
N ILE A 225 -7.10 20.63 -0.27
CA ILE A 225 -6.63 21.45 0.85
C ILE A 225 -5.48 20.75 1.57
N LEU A 226 -5.66 19.47 1.91
CA LEU A 226 -4.64 18.67 2.58
C LEU A 226 -3.39 18.56 1.72
N CYS A 227 -3.54 18.31 0.41
CA CYS A 227 -2.43 18.21 -0.52
C CYS A 227 -1.65 19.54 -0.64
N PHE A 228 -2.33 20.68 -0.78
CA PHE A 228 -1.68 21.98 -0.86
C PHE A 228 -0.95 22.34 0.43
N LEU A 229 -1.55 22.07 1.59
CA LEU A 229 -0.91 22.30 2.90
C LEU A 229 0.30 21.39 3.12
N LYS A 230 0.22 20.12 2.70
CA LYS A 230 1.33 19.15 2.75
C LYS A 230 2.54 19.63 1.93
N ASN A 231 2.29 20.27 0.78
CA ASN A 231 3.31 20.72 -0.16
C ASN A 231 3.67 22.21 -0.02
N ASP A 232 3.26 22.87 1.08
CA ASP A 232 3.51 24.29 1.37
C ASP A 232 3.04 25.29 0.30
N PHE A 233 2.03 24.91 -0.49
CA PHE A 233 1.31 25.80 -1.42
C PHE A 233 0.23 26.59 -0.65
N LEU A 234 0.68 27.46 0.25
CA LEU A 234 -0.19 28.13 1.24
C LEU A 234 -1.21 29.08 0.60
N GLU A 235 -0.86 29.77 -0.48
CA GLU A 235 -1.77 30.71 -1.15
C GLU A 235 -2.89 29.99 -1.89
N GLU A 236 -2.58 28.86 -2.53
CA GLU A 236 -3.56 27.95 -3.13
C GLU A 236 -4.46 27.35 -2.05
N ALA A 237 -3.88 26.84 -0.97
CA ALA A 237 -4.63 26.29 0.16
C ALA A 237 -5.63 27.31 0.72
N LYS A 238 -5.21 28.55 0.98
CA LYS A 238 -6.09 29.62 1.48
C LYS A 238 -7.25 29.91 0.53
N LYS A 239 -7.03 29.90 -0.78
CA LYS A 239 -8.11 30.10 -1.77
C LYS A 239 -9.15 28.99 -1.70
N VAL A 240 -8.71 27.73 -1.61
CA VAL A 240 -9.62 26.59 -1.53
C VAL A 240 -10.34 26.54 -0.18
N ILE A 241 -9.65 26.81 0.93
CA ILE A 241 -10.24 26.90 2.28
C ILE A 241 -11.30 28.01 2.33
N LYS A 242 -11.01 29.18 1.74
CA LYS A 242 -11.98 30.28 1.64
C LYS A 242 -13.25 29.80 0.96
N PHE A 243 -13.12 29.22 -0.24
CA PHE A 243 -14.26 28.70 -0.99
C PHE A 243 -15.02 27.65 -0.17
N PHE A 244 -14.29 26.71 0.44
CA PHE A 244 -14.86 25.63 1.24
C PHE A 244 -15.73 26.16 2.39
N CYS A 245 -15.19 27.12 3.14
CA CYS A 245 -15.88 27.71 4.28
C CYS A 245 -17.07 28.61 3.86
N THR A 246 -16.94 29.38 2.78
CA THR A 246 -18.04 30.26 2.30
C THR A 246 -19.21 29.49 1.71
N SER A 247 -18.96 28.29 1.17
CA SER A 247 -19.98 27.39 0.65
C SER A 247 -20.68 26.57 1.75
N ASN A 248 -20.32 26.77 3.02
CA ASN A 248 -20.84 26.04 4.19
C ASN A 248 -20.65 24.51 4.08
N TYR A 249 -19.58 24.04 3.43
CA TYR A 249 -19.23 22.63 3.48
C TYR A 249 -18.77 22.23 4.88
N LYS A 250 -19.03 20.97 5.24
CA LYS A 250 -18.73 20.45 6.57
C LYS A 250 -17.36 19.81 6.58
N PHE A 251 -16.51 20.21 7.53
CA PHE A 251 -15.20 19.59 7.76
C PHE A 251 -15.29 18.13 8.19
N THR A 252 -16.48 17.59 8.53
CA THR A 252 -16.64 16.18 8.94
C THR A 252 -16.08 15.19 7.92
N VAL A 253 -16.06 15.57 6.64
CA VAL A 253 -15.50 14.76 5.54
C VAL A 253 -13.98 14.55 5.67
N ILE A 254 -13.27 15.32 6.49
CA ILE A 254 -11.83 15.15 6.75
C ILE A 254 -11.53 13.80 7.40
N GLN A 255 -12.48 13.21 8.14
CA GLN A 255 -12.27 11.91 8.76
C GLN A 255 -12.08 10.81 7.71
N ASP A 256 -12.81 10.89 6.59
CA ASP A 256 -12.67 9.95 5.47
C ASP A 256 -11.28 10.09 4.84
N SER A 257 -10.78 11.32 4.71
CA SER A 257 -9.44 11.62 4.21
C SER A 257 -8.31 11.20 5.15
N LEU A 258 -8.54 11.19 6.47
CA LEU A 258 -7.53 10.81 7.47
C LEU A 258 -7.58 9.32 7.83
N HIS A 259 -8.53 8.55 7.30
CA HIS A 259 -8.70 7.15 7.65
C HIS A 259 -7.39 6.35 7.41
N ASN A 260 -6.94 5.62 8.43
CA ASN A 260 -5.71 4.79 8.49
C ASN A 260 -4.35 5.51 8.61
N SER A 261 -4.27 6.84 8.78
CA SER A 261 -2.96 7.52 8.85
C SER A 261 -2.96 8.68 9.86
N PHE A 262 -2.47 8.44 11.08
CA PHE A 262 -2.06 9.51 12.01
C PHE A 262 -0.53 9.59 11.98
N GLU A 263 0.00 10.19 10.92
CA GLU A 263 1.42 10.56 10.86
C GLU A 263 1.64 11.92 11.54
N GLU A 264 2.82 12.14 12.14
CA GLU A 264 3.20 13.44 12.71
C GLU A 264 2.99 14.62 11.73
N LYS A 265 3.13 14.36 10.43
CA LYS A 265 2.89 15.35 9.37
C LYS A 265 1.45 15.83 9.29
N TYR A 266 0.47 15.01 9.68
CA TYR A 266 -0.94 15.40 9.66
C TYR A 266 -1.27 16.41 10.77
N THR A 267 -0.57 16.37 11.90
CA THR A 267 -0.76 17.33 12.99
C THR A 267 -0.49 18.75 12.51
N THR A 268 0.68 18.99 11.90
CA THR A 268 1.04 20.30 11.34
C THR A 268 0.08 20.76 10.24
N ILE A 269 -0.42 19.84 9.41
CA ILE A 269 -1.40 20.15 8.37
C ILE A 269 -2.74 20.58 8.99
N LEU A 270 -3.20 19.88 10.02
CA LEU A 270 -4.46 20.19 10.72
C LEU A 270 -4.38 21.52 11.48
N GLU A 271 -3.22 21.85 12.06
CA GLU A 271 -2.98 23.16 12.68
C GLU A 271 -3.04 24.29 11.65
N LYS A 272 -2.34 24.14 10.52
CA LYS A 272 -2.42 25.13 9.42
C LYS A 272 -3.85 25.28 8.90
N LEU A 273 -4.60 24.18 8.79
CA LEU A 273 -6.01 24.22 8.39
C LEU A 273 -6.86 24.98 9.41
N LEU A 274 -6.63 24.75 10.71
CA LEU A 274 -7.30 25.46 11.79
C LEU A 274 -7.02 26.97 11.71
N ASP A 275 -5.76 27.36 11.61
CA ASP A 275 -5.31 28.75 11.51
C ASP A 275 -5.93 29.47 10.31
N PHE A 276 -5.92 28.84 9.14
CA PHE A 276 -6.48 29.46 7.93
C PHE A 276 -8.00 29.49 7.93
N SER A 277 -8.64 28.56 8.64
CA SER A 277 -10.09 28.55 8.74
C SER A 277 -10.63 29.57 9.75
N VAL A 278 -9.83 30.07 10.71
CA VAL A 278 -10.30 30.92 11.85
C VAL A 278 -11.08 32.16 11.41
N ASN A 279 -10.75 32.70 10.23
CA ASN A 279 -11.39 33.89 9.65
C ASN A 279 -12.81 33.66 9.11
N TYR A 280 -13.35 32.44 9.23
CA TYR A 280 -14.68 32.07 8.75
C TYR A 280 -15.58 31.63 9.92
N PRO A 281 -16.28 32.55 10.61
CA PRO A 281 -16.98 32.25 11.87
C PRO A 281 -17.97 31.09 11.79
N ASN A 282 -18.63 30.90 10.64
CA ASN A 282 -19.63 29.85 10.43
C ASN A 282 -19.04 28.47 10.13
N ALA A 283 -17.73 28.34 9.97
CA ALA A 283 -17.08 27.07 9.75
C ALA A 283 -17.09 26.23 11.05
N ASP A 284 -17.74 25.07 11.02
CA ASP A 284 -17.68 24.11 12.12
C ASP A 284 -16.32 23.38 12.12
N ARG A 285 -15.51 23.67 13.13
CA ARG A 285 -14.15 23.13 13.29
C ARG A 285 -14.07 22.04 14.36
N SER A 286 -15.20 21.65 14.96
CA SER A 286 -15.24 20.68 16.07
C SER A 286 -14.47 19.41 15.72
N ILE A 287 -14.65 18.94 14.48
CA ILE A 287 -13.95 17.76 13.97
C ILE A 287 -12.43 17.93 13.83
N ILE A 288 -11.95 19.13 13.49
CA ILE A 288 -10.50 19.39 13.37
C ILE A 288 -9.88 19.30 14.77
N TYR A 289 -10.55 19.86 15.79
CA TYR A 289 -10.11 19.72 17.18
C TYR A 289 -10.11 18.26 17.64
N GLU A 290 -11.16 17.49 17.32
CA GLU A 290 -11.20 16.05 17.64
C GLU A 290 -10.04 15.29 16.99
N CYS A 291 -9.74 15.58 15.72
CA CYS A 291 -8.61 14.98 15.01
C CYS A 291 -7.26 15.36 15.64
N LEU A 292 -7.07 16.62 16.03
CA LEU A 292 -5.85 17.08 16.71
C LEU A 292 -5.68 16.44 18.09
N ILE A 293 -6.77 16.33 18.88
CA ILE A 293 -6.73 15.63 20.18
C ILE A 293 -6.29 14.19 20.00
N LYS A 294 -6.81 13.48 18.99
CA LYS A 294 -6.40 12.11 18.67
C LYS A 294 -4.96 12.01 18.16
N ALA A 295 -4.44 13.06 17.52
CA ALA A 295 -3.07 13.08 17.03
C ALA A 295 -2.05 13.36 18.16
N TYR A 296 -2.46 14.09 19.20
CA TYR A 296 -1.61 14.45 20.35
C TYR A 296 -1.69 13.50 21.54
N GLY A 297 -2.78 12.75 21.69
CA GLY A 297 -3.02 11.81 22.79
C GLY A 297 -2.65 10.38 22.44
#